data_AF-A0A9E4V4E8-F1
#
_entry.id   AF-A0A9E4V4E8-F1
#
_cell.length_a   1.000
_cell.length_b   1.000
_cell.length_c   1.000
_cell.angle_alpha   90.00
_cell.angle_beta   90.00
_cell.angle_gamma   90.00
#
_symmetry.space_group_name_H-M   'P 1'
#
loop_
_entity.id
_entity.type
_entity.pdbx_description
1 polymer ?
#
loop_
_entity_poly.entity_id
_entity_poly.type
_entity_poly.pdbx_seq_one_letter_code
_entity_poly.pdbx_strand_id
1 'polypeptide(L)'
;HRAHPGYLATLSLDRAAQLSSALDFLAASATGPPAEQAKRLADRLAQEPFLVNFLPAVDNQVLVELFSSGTKLPVGKTLQATASFVERLKIFGATVDSVLAAGRTDPSEGASELESFIARTGLDRKGDLKLFFDLFRDRDRETSQAVTSALSGETVRGLMRPVPFQLRTILSPAELLSKLGVTPGAVSESAVREGLALLIEEPSGNYRVDEPLLAALFELIAGRATDNPRETARLLLGTRFPLEGMILAQPGAAALLFKSDIDVALALVKDSDSLLAPPWRIMYRLIKADPDLAAGLLAEFHRRGETALVAESLGYLAYDKDRLERSPQLPISLEEDGHFLSALFRAEGAEWLEARIGESVKLFRQRVEAVEVSPDFLERYRETLEFAAAFLSDGETRTGLTGVIRRAFGLS
;
A
#
# COMPACT_ATOMS: atom_id res chain seq x y z
N HIS A 1 -21.22 11.15 -14.23
CA HIS A 1 -21.91 11.61 -15.45
C HIS A 1 -22.16 10.47 -16.45
N ARG A 2 -21.13 9.88 -17.08
CA ARG A 2 -21.32 8.78 -18.07
C ARG A 2 -22.20 7.61 -17.59
N ALA A 3 -22.09 7.20 -16.33
CA ALA A 3 -22.92 6.14 -15.76
C ALA A 3 -24.39 6.54 -15.51
N HIS A 4 -24.66 7.84 -15.30
CA HIS A 4 -25.98 8.36 -14.91
C HIS A 4 -26.23 9.75 -15.55
N PRO A 5 -26.43 9.84 -16.89
CA PRO A 5 -26.44 11.11 -17.62
C PRO A 5 -27.62 12.04 -17.27
N GLY A 6 -28.72 11.51 -16.72
CA GLY A 6 -29.90 12.31 -16.34
C GLY A 6 -29.93 12.79 -14.90
N TYR A 7 -28.97 12.41 -14.04
CA TYR A 7 -29.04 12.68 -12.60
C TYR A 7 -29.02 14.17 -12.27
N LEU A 8 -28.23 14.97 -12.99
CA LEU A 8 -28.16 16.41 -12.72
C LEU A 8 -29.50 17.11 -13.00
N ALA A 9 -30.28 16.65 -13.98
CA ALA A 9 -31.59 17.21 -14.29
C ALA A 9 -32.63 16.96 -13.18
N THR A 10 -32.41 16.00 -12.27
CA THR A 10 -33.29 15.78 -11.11
C THR A 10 -32.97 16.70 -9.94
N LEU A 11 -31.79 17.34 -9.94
CA LEU A 11 -31.40 18.31 -8.93
C LEU A 11 -32.03 19.66 -9.29
N SER A 12 -32.97 20.13 -8.46
CA SER A 12 -33.60 21.46 -8.58
C SER A 12 -32.62 22.57 -8.16
N LEU A 13 -31.47 22.67 -8.83
CA LEU A 13 -30.42 23.65 -8.57
C LEU A 13 -30.22 24.54 -9.80
N ASP A 14 -30.05 25.85 -9.59
CA ASP A 14 -29.96 26.87 -10.64
C ASP A 14 -28.85 26.60 -11.69
N ARG A 15 -27.78 25.88 -11.32
CA ARG A 15 -26.65 25.56 -12.21
C ARG A 15 -26.67 24.14 -12.78
N ALA A 16 -27.66 23.33 -12.45
CA ALA A 16 -27.70 21.92 -12.84
C ALA A 16 -27.68 21.71 -14.36
N ALA A 17 -28.41 22.54 -15.11
CA ALA A 17 -28.45 22.48 -16.58
C ALA A 17 -27.08 22.84 -17.21
N GLN A 18 -26.42 23.88 -16.70
CA GLN A 18 -25.10 24.31 -17.18
C GLN A 18 -24.02 23.27 -16.86
N LEU A 19 -24.08 22.65 -15.68
CA LEU A 19 -23.20 21.54 -15.27
C LEU A 19 -23.41 20.31 -16.16
N SER A 20 -24.66 19.94 -16.44
CA SER A 20 -24.97 18.80 -17.32
C SER A 20 -24.39 19.02 -18.71
N SER A 21 -24.65 20.18 -19.32
CA SER A 21 -24.14 20.51 -20.66
C SER A 21 -22.61 20.50 -20.73
N ALA A 22 -21.92 21.05 -19.72
CA ALA A 22 -20.47 21.03 -19.66
C ALA A 22 -19.90 19.61 -19.54
N LEU A 23 -20.53 18.77 -18.72
CA LEU A 23 -20.12 17.37 -18.56
C LEU A 23 -20.46 16.52 -19.79
N ASP A 24 -21.53 16.81 -20.51
CA ASP A 24 -21.86 16.16 -21.78
C ASP A 24 -20.78 16.44 -22.83
N PHE A 25 -20.31 17.68 -22.91
CA PHE A 25 -19.21 18.06 -23.80
C PHE A 25 -17.91 17.32 -23.45
N LEU A 26 -17.52 17.29 -22.17
CA LEU A 26 -16.29 16.62 -21.73
C LEU A 26 -16.38 15.09 -21.79
N ALA A 27 -17.59 14.54 -21.65
CA ALA A 27 -17.82 13.11 -21.73
C ALA A 27 -17.77 12.60 -23.17
N ALA A 28 -18.06 13.45 -24.16
CA ALA A 28 -17.99 13.12 -25.58
C ALA A 28 -16.57 12.68 -25.96
N SER A 29 -16.47 11.72 -26.88
CA SER A 29 -15.18 11.23 -27.36
C SER A 29 -14.41 12.34 -28.06
N ALA A 30 -13.20 12.61 -27.60
CA ALA A 30 -12.25 13.47 -28.30
C ALA A 30 -11.87 12.83 -29.65
N THR A 31 -12.21 13.50 -30.75
CA THR A 31 -11.90 13.02 -32.12
C THR A 31 -10.99 13.99 -32.86
N GLY A 32 -9.96 13.51 -33.56
CA GLY A 32 -9.04 14.38 -34.32
C GLY A 32 -7.92 15.01 -33.49
N PRO A 33 -6.99 15.74 -34.13
CA PRO A 33 -5.80 16.31 -33.49
C PRO A 33 -6.12 17.41 -32.46
N PRO A 34 -5.20 17.71 -31.52
CA PRO A 34 -5.41 18.69 -30.45
C PRO A 34 -5.87 20.07 -30.93
N ALA A 35 -5.36 20.56 -32.07
CA ALA A 35 -5.75 21.84 -32.64
C ALA A 35 -7.24 21.88 -33.06
N GLU A 36 -7.77 20.78 -33.61
CA GLU A 36 -9.20 20.68 -33.96
C GLU A 36 -10.09 20.58 -32.72
N GLN A 37 -9.61 19.86 -31.70
CA GLN A 37 -10.27 19.80 -30.39
C GLN A 37 -10.30 21.18 -29.72
N ALA A 38 -9.20 21.93 -29.78
CA ALA A 38 -9.09 23.27 -29.23
C ALA A 38 -10.04 24.25 -29.93
N LYS A 39 -10.16 24.17 -31.26
CA LYS A 39 -11.11 24.97 -32.03
C LYS A 39 -12.56 24.66 -31.62
N ARG A 40 -12.95 23.38 -31.50
CA ARG A 40 -14.29 23.01 -31.04
C ARG A 40 -14.57 23.48 -29.61
N LEU A 41 -13.58 23.39 -28.73
CA LEU A 41 -13.67 23.92 -27.37
C LEU A 41 -13.84 25.45 -27.35
N ALA A 42 -13.09 26.17 -28.19
CA ALA A 42 -13.25 27.61 -28.38
C ALA A 42 -14.67 27.98 -28.84
N ASP A 43 -15.17 27.31 -29.88
CA ASP A 43 -16.52 27.52 -30.40
C ASP A 43 -17.59 27.25 -29.32
N ARG A 44 -17.38 26.21 -28.51
CA ARG A 44 -18.28 25.88 -27.39
C ARG A 44 -18.20 26.89 -26.26
N LEU A 45 -17.02 27.36 -25.88
CA LEU A 45 -16.83 28.38 -24.85
C LEU A 45 -17.49 29.72 -25.21
N ALA A 46 -17.55 30.05 -26.51
CA ALA A 46 -18.26 31.24 -26.99
C ALA A 46 -19.78 31.12 -26.79
N GLN A 47 -20.34 29.91 -26.92
CA GLN A 47 -21.76 29.64 -26.72
C GLN A 47 -22.11 29.42 -25.24
N GLU A 48 -21.21 28.78 -24.49
CA GLU A 48 -21.38 28.39 -23.09
C GLU A 48 -20.19 28.81 -22.23
N PRO A 49 -20.13 30.09 -21.79
CA PRO A 49 -19.01 30.61 -21.01
C PRO A 49 -18.75 29.86 -19.70
N PHE A 50 -19.77 29.19 -19.16
CA PHE A 50 -19.67 28.38 -17.93
C PHE A 50 -18.66 27.23 -18.05
N LEU A 51 -18.43 26.70 -19.27
CA LEU A 51 -17.47 25.62 -19.54
C LEU A 51 -16.03 26.00 -19.15
N VAL A 52 -15.72 27.30 -19.02
CA VAL A 52 -14.40 27.79 -18.57
C VAL A 52 -13.99 27.21 -17.21
N ASN A 53 -14.96 26.84 -16.36
CA ASN A 53 -14.70 26.26 -15.05
C ASN A 53 -14.17 24.82 -15.12
N PHE A 54 -14.24 24.19 -16.29
CA PHE A 54 -13.82 22.83 -16.54
C PHE A 54 -12.58 22.70 -17.41
N LEU A 55 -11.94 23.82 -17.77
CA LEU A 55 -10.64 23.78 -18.46
C LEU A 55 -9.61 22.87 -17.78
N PRO A 56 -9.53 22.79 -16.43
CA PRO A 56 -8.62 21.84 -15.78
C PRO A 56 -8.86 20.35 -16.08
N ALA A 57 -10.03 19.99 -16.61
CA ALA A 57 -10.37 18.61 -16.99
C ALA A 57 -10.12 18.31 -18.48
N VAL A 58 -9.64 19.32 -19.24
CA VAL A 58 -9.30 19.19 -20.66
C VAL A 58 -7.87 18.72 -20.81
N ASP A 59 -7.60 17.95 -21.86
CA ASP A 59 -6.24 17.51 -22.21
C ASP A 59 -5.25 18.69 -22.33
N ASN A 60 -4.04 18.49 -21.81
CA ASN A 60 -3.02 19.53 -21.74
C ASN A 60 -2.62 20.08 -23.11
N GLN A 61 -2.56 19.25 -24.16
CA GLN A 61 -2.21 19.71 -25.51
C GLN A 61 -3.32 20.57 -26.10
N VAL A 62 -4.58 20.21 -25.86
CA VAL A 62 -5.74 20.99 -26.28
C VAL A 62 -5.76 22.36 -25.60
N LEU A 63 -5.39 22.44 -24.32
CA LEU A 63 -5.26 23.70 -23.61
C LEU A 63 -4.15 24.59 -24.19
N VAL A 64 -2.98 24.03 -24.52
CA VAL A 64 -1.88 24.80 -25.14
C VAL A 64 -2.31 25.38 -26.48
N GLU A 65 -2.97 24.59 -27.33
CA GLU A 65 -3.50 25.04 -28.62
C GLU A 65 -4.57 26.14 -28.45
N LEU A 66 -5.51 25.94 -27.51
CA LEU A 66 -6.58 26.91 -27.23
C LEU A 66 -6.01 28.28 -26.87
N PHE A 67 -5.05 28.34 -25.96
CA PHE A 67 -4.45 29.61 -25.52
C PHE A 67 -3.41 30.17 -26.53
N SER A 68 -2.94 29.36 -27.48
CA SER A 68 -2.05 29.83 -28.56
C SER A 68 -2.82 30.34 -29.77
N SER A 69 -4.09 29.94 -29.93
CA SER A 69 -4.95 30.32 -31.06
C SER A 69 -5.31 31.80 -31.15
N GLY A 70 -5.08 32.59 -30.08
CA GLY A 70 -5.49 33.99 -29.99
C GLY A 70 -7.01 34.19 -29.79
N THR A 71 -7.76 33.11 -29.55
CA THR A 71 -9.20 33.18 -29.30
C THR A 71 -9.51 33.96 -28.02
N LYS A 72 -10.53 34.83 -28.06
CA LYS A 72 -11.02 35.51 -26.85
C LYS A 72 -11.74 34.53 -25.93
N LEU A 73 -11.19 34.29 -24.74
CA LEU A 73 -11.76 33.37 -23.74
C LEU A 73 -12.56 34.12 -22.66
N PRO A 74 -13.59 33.50 -22.05
CA PRO A 74 -14.38 34.11 -20.99
C PRO A 74 -13.56 34.42 -19.73
N VAL A 75 -13.63 35.64 -19.22
CA VAL A 75 -12.82 36.09 -18.06
C VAL A 75 -13.34 35.51 -16.74
N GLY A 76 -12.44 35.00 -15.90
CA GLY A 76 -12.76 34.52 -14.55
C GLY A 76 -11.52 34.03 -13.80
N LYS A 77 -11.66 33.80 -12.48
CA LYS A 77 -10.54 33.30 -11.64
C LYS A 77 -9.99 31.97 -12.15
N THR A 78 -10.86 31.07 -12.64
CA THR A 78 -10.45 29.80 -13.24
C THR A 78 -9.64 30.00 -14.52
N LEU A 79 -10.03 30.94 -15.39
CA LEU A 79 -9.26 31.25 -16.60
C LEU A 79 -7.85 31.78 -16.25
N GLN A 80 -7.71 32.66 -15.27
CA GLN A 80 -6.40 33.17 -14.85
C GLN A 80 -5.48 32.06 -14.34
N ALA A 81 -6.01 31.16 -13.51
CA ALA A 81 -5.28 29.98 -13.05
C ALA A 81 -4.90 29.06 -14.21
N THR A 82 -5.82 28.80 -15.15
CA THR A 82 -5.55 28.00 -16.34
C THR A 82 -4.54 28.69 -17.27
N ALA A 83 -4.57 30.00 -17.44
CA ALA A 83 -3.62 30.74 -18.27
C ALA A 83 -2.19 30.61 -17.72
N SER A 84 -2.01 30.81 -16.41
CA SER A 84 -0.72 30.61 -15.74
C SER A 84 -0.25 29.15 -15.83
N PHE A 85 -1.17 28.19 -15.73
CA PHE A 85 -0.87 26.78 -15.97
C PHE A 85 -0.43 26.50 -17.41
N VAL A 86 -1.11 27.10 -18.40
CA VAL A 86 -0.77 26.92 -19.81
C VAL A 86 0.56 27.59 -20.19
N GLU A 87 0.90 28.72 -19.59
CA GLU A 87 2.25 29.28 -19.73
C GLU A 87 3.32 28.30 -19.23
N ARG A 88 3.10 27.67 -18.07
CA ARG A 88 3.97 26.59 -17.57
C ARG A 88 3.98 25.39 -18.52
N LEU A 89 2.84 24.97 -19.05
CA LEU A 89 2.76 23.90 -20.06
C LEU A 89 3.58 24.21 -21.31
N LYS A 90 3.60 25.46 -21.79
CA LYS A 90 4.41 25.86 -22.97
C LYS A 90 5.90 25.73 -22.70
N ILE A 91 6.35 26.15 -21.51
CA ILE A 91 7.76 26.05 -21.10
C ILE A 91 8.18 24.59 -20.94
N PHE A 92 7.38 23.77 -20.24
CA PHE A 92 7.70 22.37 -20.05
C PHE A 92 7.52 21.55 -21.33
N GLY A 93 6.55 21.89 -22.18
CA GLY A 93 6.26 21.19 -23.42
C GLY A 93 7.47 21.14 -24.37
N ALA A 94 8.15 22.28 -24.57
CA ALA A 94 9.38 22.33 -25.37
C ALA A 94 10.52 21.52 -24.75
N THR A 95 10.62 21.52 -23.41
CA THR A 95 11.65 20.74 -22.69
C THR A 95 11.37 19.25 -22.80
N VAL A 96 10.12 18.84 -22.60
CA VAL A 96 9.63 17.46 -22.77
C VAL A 96 9.92 16.98 -24.20
N ASP A 97 9.66 17.81 -25.21
CA ASP A 97 9.98 17.50 -26.60
C ASP A 97 11.46 17.27 -26.84
N SER A 98 12.31 18.11 -26.25
CA SER A 98 13.76 17.97 -26.34
C SER A 98 14.24 16.64 -25.72
N VAL A 99 13.77 16.33 -24.50
CA VAL A 99 14.11 15.09 -23.79
C VAL A 99 13.63 13.86 -24.56
N LEU A 100 12.39 13.88 -25.07
CA LEU A 100 11.84 12.77 -25.87
C LEU A 100 12.55 12.62 -27.21
N ALA A 101 12.89 13.72 -27.89
CA ALA A 101 13.61 13.66 -29.16
C ALA A 101 15.00 13.00 -28.99
N ALA A 102 15.75 13.42 -27.96
CA ALA A 102 17.02 12.77 -27.60
C ALA A 102 16.80 11.29 -27.21
N GLY A 103 15.81 11.03 -26.35
CA GLY A 103 15.48 9.68 -25.88
C GLY A 103 15.08 8.67 -26.95
N ARG A 104 14.45 9.13 -28.04
CA ARG A 104 14.10 8.27 -29.19
C ARG A 104 15.32 7.79 -29.97
N THR A 105 16.41 8.57 -29.93
CA THR A 105 17.69 8.18 -30.56
C THR A 105 18.53 7.37 -29.58
N ASP A 106 18.70 7.86 -28.35
CA ASP A 106 19.38 7.17 -27.26
C ASP A 106 18.73 7.54 -25.91
N PRO A 107 18.16 6.57 -25.18
CA PRO A 107 17.60 6.80 -23.84
C PRO A 107 18.57 7.47 -22.86
N SER A 108 19.89 7.24 -23.01
CA SER A 108 20.93 7.81 -22.13
C SER A 108 21.15 9.31 -22.39
N GLU A 109 21.05 9.73 -23.65
CA GLU A 109 21.06 11.16 -24.02
C GLU A 109 19.80 11.84 -23.48
N GLY A 110 18.63 11.22 -23.65
CA GLY A 110 17.39 11.70 -23.05
C GLY A 110 17.48 11.80 -21.52
N ALA A 111 18.09 10.82 -20.86
CA ALA A 111 18.31 10.85 -19.41
C ALA A 111 19.21 12.01 -18.99
N SER A 112 20.28 12.27 -19.73
CA SER A 112 21.20 13.39 -19.45
C SER A 112 20.52 14.76 -19.59
N GLU A 113 19.66 14.91 -20.60
CA GLU A 113 18.83 16.11 -20.78
C GLU A 113 17.80 16.28 -19.64
N LEU A 114 17.18 15.18 -19.22
CA LEU A 114 16.25 15.15 -18.08
C LEU A 114 16.96 15.50 -16.77
N GLU A 115 18.15 14.97 -16.51
CA GLU A 115 18.96 15.32 -15.34
C GLU A 115 19.35 16.80 -15.34
N SER A 116 19.72 17.34 -16.51
CA SER A 116 20.01 18.77 -16.68
C SER A 116 18.79 19.65 -16.42
N PHE A 117 17.59 19.18 -16.78
CA PHE A 117 16.33 19.84 -16.43
C PHE A 117 16.06 19.80 -14.91
N ILE A 118 16.21 18.64 -14.28
CA ILE A 118 16.00 18.46 -12.84
C ILE A 118 16.97 19.34 -12.04
N ALA A 119 18.25 19.36 -12.42
CA ALA A 119 19.28 20.17 -11.77
C ALA A 119 18.99 21.67 -11.85
N ARG A 120 18.50 22.16 -13.00
CA ARG A 120 18.09 23.57 -13.17
C ARG A 120 16.82 23.92 -12.40
N THR A 121 15.89 22.98 -12.30
CA THR A 121 14.57 23.21 -11.68
C THR A 121 14.64 23.13 -10.15
N GLY A 122 15.45 22.20 -9.62
CA GLY A 122 15.53 21.90 -8.19
C GLY A 122 14.43 20.93 -7.73
N LEU A 123 14.78 20.08 -6.75
CA LEU A 123 13.88 19.07 -6.19
C LEU A 123 12.79 19.65 -5.27
N ASP A 124 12.93 20.92 -4.86
CA ASP A 124 11.95 21.67 -4.05
C ASP A 124 10.72 22.09 -4.87
N ARG A 125 10.87 22.24 -6.19
CA ARG A 125 9.80 22.62 -7.13
C ARG A 125 8.91 21.43 -7.52
N LYS A 126 8.31 20.78 -6.51
CA LYS A 126 7.48 19.56 -6.69
C LYS A 126 6.40 19.71 -7.76
N GLY A 127 5.73 20.86 -7.82
CA GLY A 127 4.66 21.12 -8.78
C GLY A 127 5.13 21.22 -10.24
N ASP A 128 6.35 21.69 -10.47
CA ASP A 128 6.97 21.76 -11.80
C ASP A 128 7.43 20.38 -12.25
N LEU A 129 8.09 19.63 -11.36
CA LEU A 129 8.52 18.26 -11.65
C LEU A 129 7.33 17.33 -11.93
N LYS A 130 6.25 17.39 -11.12
CA LYS A 130 5.04 16.61 -11.37
C LYS A 130 4.46 16.89 -12.75
N LEU A 131 4.32 18.18 -13.08
CA LEU A 131 3.79 18.60 -14.38
C LEU A 131 4.67 18.11 -15.53
N PHE A 132 5.99 18.23 -15.41
CA PHE A 132 6.92 17.72 -16.41
C PHE A 132 6.73 16.22 -16.62
N PHE A 133 6.76 15.41 -15.55
CA PHE A 133 6.67 13.95 -15.66
C PHE A 133 5.30 13.48 -16.16
N ASP A 134 4.21 14.17 -15.80
CA ASP A 134 2.87 13.88 -16.33
C ASP A 134 2.84 14.11 -17.85
N LEU A 135 3.33 15.27 -18.33
CA LEU A 135 3.44 15.55 -19.76
C LEU A 135 4.38 14.60 -20.49
N PHE A 136 5.51 14.26 -19.86
CA PHE A 136 6.53 13.37 -20.39
C PHE A 136 5.95 11.99 -20.68
N ARG A 137 5.23 11.42 -19.72
CA ARG A 137 4.52 10.14 -19.85
C ARG A 137 3.40 10.20 -20.88
N ASP A 138 2.56 11.24 -20.81
CA ASP A 138 1.35 11.32 -21.63
C ASP A 138 1.68 11.53 -23.12
N ARG A 139 2.84 12.13 -23.43
CA ARG A 139 3.24 12.43 -24.80
C ARG A 139 3.85 11.23 -25.53
N ASP A 140 4.65 10.42 -24.86
CA ASP A 140 5.30 9.26 -25.44
C ASP A 140 5.68 8.27 -24.33
N ARG A 141 4.75 7.37 -24.00
CA ARG A 141 4.88 6.48 -22.83
C ARG A 141 6.13 5.60 -22.93
N GLU A 142 6.38 5.00 -24.08
CA GLU A 142 7.50 4.07 -24.29
C GLU A 142 8.85 4.78 -24.15
N THR A 143 9.03 5.91 -24.84
CA THR A 143 10.26 6.70 -24.73
C THR A 143 10.43 7.25 -23.32
N SER A 144 9.35 7.70 -22.67
CA SER A 144 9.40 8.21 -21.30
C SER A 144 9.87 7.16 -20.30
N GLN A 145 9.43 5.91 -20.47
CA GLN A 145 9.88 4.78 -19.66
C GLN A 145 11.36 4.52 -19.91
N ALA A 146 11.78 4.37 -21.16
CA ALA A 146 13.17 4.08 -21.51
C ALA A 146 14.14 5.14 -20.95
N VAL A 147 13.81 6.43 -21.10
CA VAL A 147 14.61 7.54 -20.57
C VAL A 147 14.61 7.56 -19.04
N THR A 148 13.46 7.36 -18.39
CA THR A 148 13.39 7.33 -16.92
C THR A 148 14.18 6.14 -16.36
N SER A 149 14.15 4.99 -17.03
CA SER A 149 14.95 3.81 -16.71
C SER A 149 16.44 4.04 -16.92
N ALA A 150 16.85 4.95 -17.80
CA ALA A 150 18.25 5.33 -18.03
C ALA A 150 18.80 6.34 -17.01
N LEU A 151 17.95 7.04 -16.23
CA LEU A 151 18.38 7.94 -15.15
C LEU A 151 19.26 7.24 -14.11
N SER A 152 20.16 7.97 -13.46
CA SER A 152 20.95 7.39 -12.37
C SER A 152 20.07 6.99 -11.19
N GLY A 153 20.49 5.97 -10.42
CA GLY A 153 19.80 5.59 -9.19
C GLY A 153 19.80 6.68 -8.12
N GLU A 154 20.82 7.55 -8.12
CA GLU A 154 20.85 8.75 -7.27
C GLU A 154 19.75 9.74 -7.65
N THR A 155 19.61 10.04 -8.95
CA THR A 155 18.54 10.91 -9.46
C THR A 155 17.17 10.35 -9.10
N VAL A 156 16.92 9.07 -9.35
CA VAL A 156 15.62 8.43 -9.03
C VAL A 156 15.33 8.49 -7.54
N ARG A 157 16.30 8.20 -6.66
CA ARG A 157 16.15 8.32 -5.21
C ARG A 157 15.81 9.75 -4.79
N GLY A 158 16.45 10.76 -5.38
CA GLY A 158 16.13 12.17 -5.15
C GLY A 158 14.71 12.56 -5.60
N LEU A 159 14.19 11.91 -6.64
CA LEU A 159 12.86 12.15 -7.20
C LEU A 159 11.72 11.45 -6.45
N MET A 160 12.00 10.46 -5.60
CA MET A 160 10.97 9.73 -4.84
C MET A 160 10.10 10.63 -3.95
N ARG A 161 10.65 11.71 -3.40
CA ARG A 161 9.90 12.67 -2.57
C ARG A 161 9.08 13.69 -3.37
N PRO A 162 9.60 14.32 -4.44
CA PRO A 162 8.82 15.27 -5.23
C PRO A 162 7.77 14.62 -6.14
N VAL A 163 8.06 13.46 -6.74
CA VAL A 163 7.23 12.82 -7.78
C VAL A 163 7.00 11.31 -7.57
N PRO A 164 6.62 10.84 -6.36
CA PRO A 164 6.50 9.41 -6.05
C PRO A 164 5.49 8.67 -6.94
N PHE A 165 4.39 9.33 -7.28
CA PHE A 165 3.34 8.78 -8.12
C PHE A 165 3.83 8.57 -9.56
N GLN A 166 4.45 9.60 -10.14
CA GLN A 166 4.90 9.56 -11.53
C GLN A 166 5.93 8.45 -11.74
N LEU A 167 6.96 8.35 -10.88
CA LEU A 167 7.98 7.30 -10.99
C LEU A 167 7.37 5.89 -10.96
N ARG A 168 6.44 5.63 -10.03
CA ARG A 168 5.77 4.32 -9.92
C ARG A 168 4.82 4.01 -11.07
N THR A 169 4.37 5.02 -11.82
CA THR A 169 3.55 4.81 -13.03
C THR A 169 4.37 4.65 -14.30
N ILE A 170 5.61 5.15 -14.32
CA ILE A 170 6.50 5.11 -15.49
C ILE A 170 7.41 3.88 -15.43
N LEU A 171 8.05 3.64 -14.28
CA LEU A 171 8.96 2.51 -14.09
C LEU A 171 8.20 1.25 -13.68
N SER A 172 8.64 0.09 -14.18
CA SER A 172 8.18 -1.19 -13.66
C SER A 172 8.66 -1.42 -12.22
N PRO A 173 8.04 -2.35 -11.48
CA PRO A 173 8.44 -2.63 -10.11
C PRO A 173 9.92 -3.02 -9.96
N ALA A 174 10.41 -3.89 -10.84
CA ALA A 174 11.80 -4.35 -10.82
C ALA A 174 12.79 -3.22 -11.14
N GLU A 175 12.46 -2.36 -12.10
CA GLU A 175 13.28 -1.19 -12.46
C GLU A 175 13.37 -0.23 -11.27
N LEU A 176 12.24 0.11 -10.64
CA LEU A 176 12.24 1.03 -9.51
C LEU A 176 13.02 0.47 -8.32
N LEU A 177 12.77 -0.78 -7.91
CA LEU A 177 13.50 -1.43 -6.81
C LEU A 177 15.02 -1.41 -7.07
N SER A 178 15.43 -1.72 -8.30
CA SER A 178 16.84 -1.66 -8.72
C SER A 178 17.43 -0.25 -8.58
N LYS A 179 16.71 0.78 -9.03
CA LYS A 179 17.15 2.19 -8.89
C LYS A 179 17.22 2.66 -7.44
N LEU A 180 16.39 2.10 -6.56
CA LEU A 180 16.44 2.35 -5.12
C LEU A 180 17.56 1.57 -4.41
N GLY A 181 18.29 0.70 -5.12
CA GLY A 181 19.33 -0.14 -4.54
C GLY A 181 18.80 -1.37 -3.79
N VAL A 182 17.50 -1.66 -3.91
CA VAL A 182 16.86 -2.85 -3.33
C VAL A 182 16.93 -3.96 -4.37
N THR A 183 18.03 -4.71 -4.36
CA THR A 183 18.27 -5.82 -5.31
C THR A 183 18.58 -7.13 -4.55
N PRO A 184 18.37 -8.31 -5.19
CA PRO A 184 18.65 -9.60 -4.55
C PRO A 184 20.09 -9.74 -4.06
N GLY A 185 21.07 -9.24 -4.82
CA GLY A 185 22.50 -9.36 -4.53
C GLY A 185 23.15 -8.12 -3.90
N ALA A 186 22.37 -7.15 -3.42
CA ALA A 186 22.94 -5.95 -2.82
C ALA A 186 23.77 -6.29 -1.57
N VAL A 187 25.05 -5.88 -1.61
CA VAL A 187 26.04 -6.10 -0.54
C VAL A 187 25.95 -5.04 0.56
N SER A 188 25.54 -3.81 0.22
CA SER A 188 25.40 -2.72 1.20
C SER A 188 24.03 -2.77 1.87
N GLU A 189 23.98 -3.28 3.11
CA GLU A 189 22.75 -3.28 3.92
C GLU A 189 22.19 -1.86 4.11
N SER A 190 23.05 -0.86 4.31
CA SER A 190 22.63 0.53 4.48
C SER A 190 21.92 1.07 3.25
N ALA A 191 22.44 0.79 2.05
CA ALA A 191 21.81 1.21 0.80
C ALA A 191 20.44 0.54 0.61
N VAL A 192 20.32 -0.76 0.94
CA VAL A 192 19.04 -1.45 0.88
C VAL A 192 18.03 -0.84 1.86
N ARG A 193 18.45 -0.57 3.11
CA ARG A 193 17.58 0.08 4.12
C ARG A 193 17.10 1.45 3.67
N GLU A 194 17.99 2.27 3.10
CA GLU A 194 17.62 3.58 2.54
C GLU A 194 16.62 3.44 1.39
N GLY A 195 16.83 2.48 0.50
CA GLY A 195 15.91 2.18 -0.60
C GLY A 195 14.53 1.71 -0.12
N LEU A 196 14.49 0.83 0.89
CA LEU A 196 13.26 0.38 1.55
C LEU A 196 12.51 1.56 2.18
N ALA A 197 13.22 2.42 2.93
CA ALA A 197 12.64 3.59 3.55
C ALA A 197 12.01 4.51 2.49
N LEU A 198 12.71 4.81 1.40
CA LEU A 198 12.17 5.64 0.31
C LEU A 198 10.92 5.03 -0.33
N LEU A 199 10.89 3.71 -0.55
CA LEU A 199 9.73 3.06 -1.15
C LEU A 199 8.50 3.11 -0.25
N ILE A 200 8.68 2.92 1.06
CA ILE A 200 7.59 2.83 2.05
C ILE A 200 7.14 4.21 2.54
N GLU A 201 8.06 5.12 2.80
CA GLU A 201 7.76 6.42 3.42
C GLU A 201 7.30 7.48 2.42
N GLU A 202 7.57 7.30 1.12
CA GLU A 202 7.14 8.22 0.06
C GLU A 202 6.14 7.51 -0.87
N PRO A 203 4.96 7.06 -0.40
CA PRO A 203 4.00 6.31 -1.22
C PRO A 203 3.41 7.19 -2.34
N SER A 204 2.85 6.57 -3.37
CA SER A 204 2.15 7.34 -4.42
C SER A 204 0.85 8.00 -3.93
N GLY A 205 0.28 7.49 -2.83
CA GLY A 205 -1.05 7.85 -2.35
C GLY A 205 -2.18 7.12 -3.11
N ASN A 206 -1.83 6.17 -3.97
CA ASN A 206 -2.78 5.35 -4.72
C ASN A 206 -2.43 3.87 -4.60
N TYR A 207 -3.25 3.14 -3.84
CA TYR A 207 -3.06 1.71 -3.59
C TYR A 207 -2.85 0.88 -4.86
N ARG A 208 -3.58 1.17 -5.95
CA ARG A 208 -3.45 0.42 -7.21
C ARG A 208 -2.11 0.62 -7.91
N VAL A 209 -1.42 1.72 -7.61
CA VAL A 209 -0.07 2.01 -8.11
C VAL A 209 0.98 1.41 -7.19
N ASP A 210 0.75 1.43 -5.87
CA ASP A 210 1.71 0.95 -4.88
C ASP A 210 1.69 -0.58 -4.70
N GLU A 211 0.55 -1.24 -4.91
CA GLU A 211 0.37 -2.68 -4.68
C GLU A 211 1.34 -3.57 -5.49
N PRO A 212 1.55 -3.38 -6.81
CA PRO A 212 2.52 -4.16 -7.58
C PRO A 212 3.96 -3.97 -7.10
N LEU A 213 4.29 -2.79 -6.56
CA LEU A 213 5.61 -2.48 -6.02
C LEU A 213 5.85 -3.22 -4.71
N LEU A 214 4.84 -3.26 -3.84
CA LEU A 214 4.89 -4.03 -2.59
C LEU A 214 4.99 -5.53 -2.88
N ALA A 215 4.24 -6.05 -3.84
CA ALA A 215 4.32 -7.45 -4.25
C ALA A 215 5.74 -7.83 -4.71
N ALA A 216 6.33 -7.04 -5.62
CA ALA A 216 7.70 -7.24 -6.08
C ALA A 216 8.74 -7.10 -4.94
N LEU A 217 8.52 -6.18 -4.01
CA LEU A 217 9.35 -6.04 -2.83
C LEU A 217 9.29 -7.31 -1.95
N PHE A 218 8.09 -7.85 -1.70
CA PHE A 218 7.94 -9.07 -0.91
C PHE A 218 8.61 -10.28 -1.57
N GLU A 219 8.47 -10.45 -2.88
CA GLU A 219 9.16 -11.50 -3.64
C GLU A 219 10.69 -11.37 -3.53
N LEU A 220 11.22 -10.16 -3.65
CA LEU A 220 12.65 -9.90 -3.52
C LEU A 220 13.17 -10.24 -2.13
N ILE A 221 12.47 -9.78 -1.08
CA ILE A 221 12.83 -10.09 0.30
C ILE A 221 12.67 -11.59 0.59
N ALA A 222 11.68 -12.26 0.01
CA ALA A 222 11.52 -13.70 0.10
C ALA A 222 12.70 -14.46 -0.52
N GLY A 223 13.18 -14.03 -1.69
CA GLY A 223 14.39 -14.56 -2.30
C GLY A 223 15.61 -14.42 -1.38
N ARG A 224 15.85 -13.21 -0.86
CA ARG A 224 16.94 -12.96 0.10
C ARG A 224 16.80 -13.78 1.38
N ALA A 225 15.57 -13.95 1.89
CA ALA A 225 15.28 -14.76 3.06
C ALA A 225 15.56 -16.26 2.83
N THR A 226 15.34 -16.75 1.61
CA THR A 226 15.63 -18.13 1.24
C THR A 226 17.14 -18.38 1.23
N ASP A 227 17.91 -17.42 0.73
CA ASP A 227 19.38 -17.54 0.64
C ASP A 227 20.08 -17.29 1.99
N ASN A 228 19.70 -16.21 2.68
CA ASN A 228 20.31 -15.74 3.93
C ASN A 228 19.25 -15.19 4.90
N PRO A 229 18.48 -16.05 5.57
CA PRO A 229 17.33 -15.63 6.39
C PRO A 229 17.73 -14.74 7.56
N ARG A 230 18.84 -15.05 8.25
CA ARG A 230 19.31 -14.29 9.41
C ARG A 230 19.77 -12.88 9.06
N GLU A 231 20.55 -12.74 7.98
CA GLU A 231 21.00 -11.44 7.49
C GLU A 231 19.81 -10.59 7.04
N THR A 232 18.89 -11.20 6.29
CA THR A 232 17.66 -10.53 5.83
C THR A 232 16.77 -10.11 7.00
N ALA A 233 16.60 -10.94 8.04
CA ALA A 233 15.82 -10.56 9.21
C ALA A 233 16.44 -9.35 9.94
N ARG A 234 17.78 -9.34 10.09
CA ARG A 234 18.50 -8.19 10.68
C ARG A 234 18.35 -6.95 9.84
N LEU A 235 18.44 -7.04 8.51
CA LEU A 235 18.24 -5.95 7.58
C LEU A 235 16.88 -5.26 7.76
N LEU A 236 15.82 -6.03 8.02
CA LEU A 236 14.47 -5.48 8.22
C LEU A 236 14.27 -4.83 9.60
N LEU A 237 15.09 -5.17 10.58
CA LEU A 237 14.96 -4.66 11.95
C LEU A 237 15.08 -3.14 11.98
N GLY A 238 14.15 -2.46 12.68
CA GLY A 238 14.13 -0.99 12.78
C GLY A 238 13.72 -0.26 11.50
N THR A 239 13.25 -0.99 10.47
CA THR A 239 12.65 -0.40 9.27
C THR A 239 11.13 -0.40 9.38
N ARG A 240 10.45 0.43 8.58
CA ARG A 240 8.97 0.42 8.45
C ARG A 240 8.45 -0.65 7.50
N PHE A 241 9.20 -1.73 7.29
CA PHE A 241 8.84 -2.77 6.35
C PHE A 241 7.48 -3.40 6.71
N PRO A 242 6.53 -3.54 5.76
CA PRO A 242 5.18 -4.00 6.05
C PRO A 242 5.13 -5.52 6.26
N LEU A 243 5.50 -5.96 7.48
CA LEU A 243 5.61 -7.37 7.87
C LEU A 243 4.31 -8.16 7.67
N GLU A 244 3.15 -7.59 7.99
CA GLU A 244 1.87 -8.26 7.73
C GLU A 244 1.70 -8.62 6.25
N GLY A 245 2.01 -7.68 5.35
CA GLY A 245 1.91 -7.90 3.91
C GLY A 245 2.88 -8.99 3.44
N MET A 246 4.10 -9.00 3.99
CA MET A 246 5.09 -10.04 3.71
C MET A 246 4.63 -11.43 4.18
N ILE A 247 4.07 -11.56 5.39
CA ILE A 247 3.60 -12.86 5.90
C ILE A 247 2.44 -13.38 5.05
N LEU A 248 1.53 -12.50 4.61
CA LEU A 248 0.41 -12.87 3.76
C LEU A 248 0.86 -13.26 2.34
N ALA A 249 1.77 -12.50 1.74
CA ALA A 249 2.21 -12.74 0.37
C ALA A 249 3.21 -13.90 0.26
N GLN A 250 4.07 -14.09 1.27
CA GLN A 250 5.21 -15.00 1.24
C GLN A 250 5.36 -15.75 2.58
N PRO A 251 4.36 -16.54 3.01
CA PRO A 251 4.32 -17.13 4.36
C PRO A 251 5.53 -18.01 4.70
N GLY A 252 5.98 -18.85 3.74
CA GLY A 252 7.13 -19.72 3.95
C GLY A 252 8.44 -18.93 4.16
N ALA A 253 8.67 -17.90 3.36
CA ALA A 253 9.86 -17.05 3.51
C ALA A 253 9.79 -16.20 4.78
N ALA A 254 8.61 -15.71 5.16
CA ALA A 254 8.41 -15.06 6.44
C ALA A 254 8.76 -16.00 7.61
N ALA A 255 8.28 -17.24 7.60
CA ALA A 255 8.63 -18.23 8.61
C ALA A 255 10.15 -18.46 8.72
N LEU A 256 10.87 -18.51 7.59
CA LEU A 256 12.34 -18.59 7.58
C LEU A 256 13.00 -17.39 8.28
N LEU A 257 12.52 -16.17 8.02
CA LEU A 257 13.02 -14.96 8.69
C LEU A 257 12.87 -15.06 10.21
N PHE A 258 11.66 -15.36 10.68
CA PHE A 258 11.36 -15.42 12.12
C PHE A 258 12.01 -16.63 12.81
N LYS A 259 12.29 -17.74 12.11
CA LYS A 259 13.04 -18.90 12.67
C LYS A 259 14.55 -18.67 12.81
N SER A 260 15.09 -17.69 12.10
CA SER A 260 16.55 -17.55 11.92
C SER A 260 17.32 -17.09 13.16
N ASP A 261 16.68 -16.27 13.99
CA ASP A 261 17.23 -15.62 15.18
C ASP A 261 16.07 -15.16 16.07
N ILE A 262 15.94 -15.75 17.26
CA ILE A 262 14.82 -15.51 18.17
C ILE A 262 14.78 -14.06 18.66
N ASP A 263 15.93 -13.44 18.95
CA ASP A 263 15.95 -12.06 19.45
C ASP A 263 15.50 -11.08 18.36
N VAL A 264 15.94 -11.30 17.13
CA VAL A 264 15.51 -10.51 15.97
C VAL A 264 14.02 -10.73 15.69
N ALA A 265 13.53 -11.96 15.76
CA ALA A 265 12.13 -12.30 15.53
C ALA A 265 11.20 -11.58 16.52
N LEU A 266 11.52 -11.62 17.82
CA LEU A 266 10.76 -10.92 18.85
C LEU A 266 10.79 -9.41 18.64
N ALA A 267 11.95 -8.85 18.27
CA ALA A 267 12.07 -7.43 18.01
C ALA A 267 11.26 -7.01 16.76
N LEU A 268 11.26 -7.80 15.68
CA LEU A 268 10.42 -7.54 14.51
C LEU A 268 8.92 -7.55 14.84
N VAL A 269 8.46 -8.48 15.68
CA VAL A 269 7.07 -8.50 16.13
C VAL A 269 6.77 -7.29 17.02
N LYS A 270 7.64 -6.98 17.99
CA LYS A 270 7.43 -5.91 18.96
C LYS A 270 7.47 -4.51 18.34
N ASP A 271 8.38 -4.29 17.40
CA ASP A 271 8.61 -3.01 16.72
C ASP A 271 7.70 -2.83 15.49
N SER A 272 6.76 -3.75 15.28
CA SER A 272 5.75 -3.64 14.22
C SER A 272 4.86 -2.41 14.39
N ASP A 273 4.22 -1.99 13.29
CA ASP A 273 3.40 -0.78 13.28
C ASP A 273 2.22 -0.90 14.24
N SER A 274 2.27 -0.14 15.35
CA SER A 274 1.25 -0.18 16.41
C SER A 274 -0.18 0.15 15.97
N LEU A 275 -0.37 0.82 14.82
CA LEU A 275 -1.67 1.23 14.33
C LEU A 275 -2.20 0.26 13.27
N LEU A 276 -1.38 -0.03 12.25
CA LEU A 276 -1.81 -0.80 11.08
C LEU A 276 -1.62 -2.31 11.28
N ALA A 277 -0.51 -2.71 11.90
CA ALA A 277 -0.11 -4.10 12.06
C ALA A 277 0.52 -4.33 13.45
N PRO A 278 -0.25 -4.15 14.54
CA PRO A 278 0.29 -4.25 15.90
C PRO A 278 0.84 -5.66 16.19
N PRO A 279 1.65 -5.82 17.26
CA PRO A 279 2.35 -7.08 17.53
C PRO A 279 1.46 -8.33 17.54
N TRP A 280 0.29 -8.26 18.17
CA TRP A 280 -0.68 -9.38 18.19
C TRP A 280 -1.27 -9.71 16.82
N ARG A 281 -1.36 -8.72 15.91
CA ARG A 281 -1.78 -8.95 14.52
C ARG A 281 -0.67 -9.62 13.71
N ILE A 282 0.60 -9.29 13.96
CA ILE A 282 1.72 -10.03 13.37
C ILE A 282 1.74 -11.47 13.87
N MET A 283 1.60 -11.68 15.18
CA MET A 283 1.47 -13.03 15.77
C MET A 283 0.32 -13.81 15.13
N TYR A 284 -0.84 -13.17 14.97
CA TYR A 284 -1.99 -13.78 14.32
C TYR A 284 -1.71 -14.24 12.88
N ARG A 285 -0.99 -13.43 12.09
CA ARG A 285 -0.57 -13.85 10.74
C ARG A 285 0.44 -14.98 10.77
N LEU A 286 1.36 -14.97 11.73
CA LEU A 286 2.32 -16.05 11.90
C LEU A 286 1.67 -17.37 12.29
N ILE A 287 0.58 -17.37 13.06
CA ILE A 287 -0.19 -18.61 13.35
C ILE A 287 -0.59 -19.30 12.05
N LYS A 288 -1.03 -18.54 11.05
CA LYS A 288 -1.46 -19.10 9.75
C LYS A 288 -0.29 -19.51 8.86
N ALA A 289 0.87 -18.89 9.02
CA ALA A 289 2.05 -19.20 8.23
C ALA A 289 2.84 -20.38 8.81
N ASP A 290 2.95 -20.44 10.14
CA ASP A 290 3.69 -21.44 10.90
C ASP A 290 3.24 -21.45 12.38
N PRO A 291 2.29 -22.32 12.76
CA PRO A 291 1.72 -22.32 14.11
C PRO A 291 2.72 -22.69 15.20
N ASP A 292 3.67 -23.59 14.91
CA ASP A 292 4.72 -24.00 15.87
C ASP A 292 5.67 -22.83 16.18
N LEU A 293 6.07 -22.09 15.15
CA LEU A 293 6.87 -20.87 15.31
C LEU A 293 6.12 -19.82 16.13
N ALA A 294 4.85 -19.55 15.79
CA ALA A 294 4.03 -18.61 16.52
C ALA A 294 3.88 -19.01 18.00
N ALA A 295 3.70 -20.30 18.30
CA ALA A 295 3.65 -20.82 19.66
C ALA A 295 4.97 -20.58 20.42
N GLY A 296 6.11 -20.90 19.79
CA GLY A 296 7.43 -20.67 20.35
C GLY A 296 7.72 -19.19 20.65
N LEU A 297 7.35 -18.30 19.74
CA LEU A 297 7.49 -16.84 19.93
C LEU A 297 6.60 -16.34 21.06
N LEU A 298 5.34 -16.77 21.12
CA LEU A 298 4.40 -16.35 22.18
C LEU A 298 4.90 -16.80 23.57
N ALA A 299 5.41 -18.03 23.66
CA ALA A 299 5.96 -18.56 24.90
C ALA A 299 7.21 -17.77 25.35
N GLU A 300 8.10 -17.42 24.42
CA GLU A 300 9.27 -16.60 24.72
C GLU A 300 8.90 -15.15 25.12
N PHE A 301 7.89 -14.55 24.48
CA PHE A 301 7.33 -13.27 24.93
C PHE A 301 6.85 -13.33 26.38
N HIS A 302 6.13 -14.40 26.74
CA HIS A 302 5.72 -14.62 28.13
C HIS A 302 6.93 -14.73 29.07
N ARG A 303 7.97 -15.51 28.72
CA ARG A 303 9.20 -15.63 29.53
C ARG A 303 9.90 -14.29 29.76
N ARG A 304 9.79 -13.36 28.81
CA ARG A 304 10.32 -11.99 28.90
C ARG A 304 9.38 -11.00 29.61
N GLY A 305 8.23 -11.47 30.11
CA GLY A 305 7.29 -10.64 30.87
C GLY A 305 6.33 -9.82 30.01
N GLU A 306 6.19 -10.11 28.72
CA GLU A 306 5.31 -9.39 27.79
C GLU A 306 3.85 -9.89 27.89
N THR A 307 3.30 -9.94 29.11
CA THR A 307 1.99 -10.54 29.41
C THR A 307 0.83 -9.91 28.63
N ALA A 308 0.86 -8.59 28.42
CA ALA A 308 -0.18 -7.90 27.66
C ALA A 308 -0.20 -8.35 26.19
N LEU A 309 0.95 -8.43 25.53
CA LEU A 309 1.08 -8.92 24.16
C LEU A 309 0.57 -10.36 24.05
N VAL A 310 0.90 -11.21 25.03
CA VAL A 310 0.46 -12.60 25.07
C VAL A 310 -1.07 -12.70 25.15
N ALA A 311 -1.67 -11.95 26.08
CA ALA A 311 -3.12 -11.91 26.26
C ALA A 311 -3.86 -11.40 25.02
N GLU A 312 -3.36 -10.33 24.38
CA GLU A 312 -3.90 -9.77 23.14
C GLU A 312 -3.80 -10.75 21.97
N SER A 313 -2.64 -11.40 21.81
CA SER A 313 -2.42 -12.36 20.71
C SER A 313 -3.36 -13.56 20.80
N LEU A 314 -3.58 -14.08 22.01
CA LEU A 314 -4.54 -15.15 22.24
C LEU A 314 -5.99 -14.68 22.00
N GLY A 315 -6.34 -13.48 22.44
CA GLY A 315 -7.69 -12.92 22.28
C GLY A 315 -8.01 -12.50 20.85
N TYR A 316 -7.00 -12.24 20.01
CA TYR A 316 -7.20 -11.81 18.63
C TYR A 316 -7.94 -12.86 17.77
N LEU A 317 -7.89 -14.13 18.17
CA LEU A 317 -8.62 -15.24 17.54
C LEU A 317 -10.14 -15.16 17.74
N ALA A 318 -10.65 -14.32 18.65
CA ALA A 318 -11.99 -14.49 19.22
C ALA A 318 -13.14 -14.57 18.21
N TYR A 319 -13.02 -13.92 17.07
CA TYR A 319 -14.06 -13.89 16.04
C TYR A 319 -13.75 -14.73 14.81
N ASP A 320 -12.69 -15.54 14.79
CA ASP A 320 -12.29 -16.25 13.58
C ASP A 320 -13.38 -17.21 13.08
N LYS A 321 -14.04 -17.93 13.99
CA LYS A 321 -15.17 -18.81 13.66
C LYS A 321 -16.31 -18.02 13.00
N ASP A 322 -16.78 -16.98 13.68
CA ASP A 322 -17.90 -16.15 13.22
C ASP A 322 -17.57 -15.38 11.92
N ARG A 323 -16.33 -14.91 11.76
CA ARG A 323 -15.87 -14.24 10.53
C ARG A 323 -15.80 -15.21 9.35
N LEU A 324 -15.30 -16.43 9.58
CA LEU A 324 -15.20 -17.45 8.55
C LEU A 324 -16.59 -17.92 8.08
N GLU A 325 -17.56 -18.07 9.01
CA GLU A 325 -18.96 -18.37 8.69
C GLU A 325 -19.60 -17.26 7.82
N ARG A 326 -19.31 -15.99 8.12
CA ARG A 326 -19.83 -14.84 7.36
C ARG A 326 -19.11 -14.61 6.03
N SER A 327 -17.82 -14.93 5.96
CA SER A 327 -16.99 -14.71 4.77
C SER A 327 -15.92 -15.80 4.64
N PRO A 328 -16.23 -16.88 3.91
CA PRO A 328 -15.30 -17.99 3.69
C PRO A 328 -14.04 -17.63 2.89
N GLN A 329 -13.98 -16.44 2.29
CA GLN A 329 -12.85 -15.97 1.47
C GLN A 329 -11.77 -15.28 2.29
N LEU A 330 -12.01 -15.02 3.58
CA LEU A 330 -10.99 -14.42 4.44
C LEU A 330 -9.84 -15.40 4.67
N PRO A 331 -8.58 -14.91 4.76
CA PRO A 331 -7.42 -15.75 5.06
C PRO A 331 -7.40 -16.11 6.56
N ILE A 332 -8.39 -16.89 6.99
CA ILE A 332 -8.61 -17.40 8.35
C ILE A 332 -8.57 -18.93 8.28
N SER A 333 -7.86 -19.58 9.21
CA SER A 333 -7.84 -21.04 9.31
C SER A 333 -7.99 -21.48 10.77
N LEU A 334 -9.14 -22.03 11.12
CA LEU A 334 -9.40 -22.58 12.46
C LEU A 334 -8.57 -23.84 12.73
N GLU A 335 -8.15 -24.55 11.68
CA GLU A 335 -7.22 -25.68 11.78
C GLU A 335 -5.84 -25.22 12.27
N GLU A 336 -5.30 -24.14 11.68
CA GLU A 336 -4.02 -23.58 12.12
C GLU A 336 -4.10 -22.98 13.53
N ASP A 337 -5.25 -22.43 13.93
CA ASP A 337 -5.48 -22.02 15.32
C ASP A 337 -5.42 -23.22 16.28
N GLY A 338 -6.01 -24.34 15.88
CA GLY A 338 -5.94 -25.59 16.62
C GLY A 338 -4.50 -26.10 16.75
N HIS A 339 -3.73 -26.08 15.66
CA HIS A 339 -2.32 -26.46 15.66
C HIS A 339 -1.47 -25.56 16.55
N PHE A 340 -1.71 -24.25 16.54
CA PHE A 340 -1.03 -23.30 17.41
C PHE A 340 -1.33 -23.57 18.90
N LEU A 341 -2.59 -23.78 19.26
CA LEU A 341 -2.98 -24.14 20.64
C LEU A 341 -2.38 -25.48 21.07
N SER A 342 -2.36 -26.46 20.17
CA SER A 342 -1.70 -27.75 20.37
C SER A 342 -0.20 -27.60 20.60
N ALA A 343 0.48 -26.76 19.82
CA ALA A 343 1.89 -26.49 19.98
C ALA A 343 2.20 -25.87 21.35
N LEU A 344 1.43 -24.87 21.78
CA LEU A 344 1.53 -24.29 23.13
C LEU A 344 1.29 -25.33 24.23
N PHE A 345 0.25 -26.15 24.09
CA PHE A 345 -0.10 -27.18 25.06
C PHE A 345 1.02 -28.22 25.22
N ARG A 346 1.62 -28.65 24.11
CA ARG A 346 2.71 -29.64 24.12
C ARG A 346 4.01 -29.06 24.65
N ALA A 347 4.33 -27.81 24.31
CA ALA A 347 5.59 -27.18 24.67
C ALA A 347 5.61 -26.68 26.12
N GLU A 348 4.55 -26.03 26.58
CA GLU A 348 4.51 -25.33 27.88
C GLU A 348 3.57 -26.01 28.90
N GLY A 349 2.71 -26.93 28.45
CA GLY A 349 1.83 -27.72 29.30
C GLY A 349 0.44 -27.11 29.56
N ALA A 350 -0.45 -27.94 30.10
CA ALA A 350 -1.85 -27.60 30.34
C ALA A 350 -2.04 -26.44 31.32
N GLU A 351 -1.32 -26.46 32.45
CA GLU A 351 -1.42 -25.43 33.49
C GLU A 351 -0.97 -24.06 32.98
N TRP A 352 0.11 -24.04 32.19
CA TRP A 352 0.60 -22.81 31.58
C TRP A 352 -0.44 -22.23 30.62
N LEU A 353 -0.96 -23.04 29.69
CA LEU A 353 -1.91 -22.57 28.70
C LEU A 353 -3.22 -22.10 29.34
N GLU A 354 -3.70 -22.81 30.37
CA GLU A 354 -4.87 -22.41 31.15
C GLU A 354 -4.68 -21.04 31.80
N ALA A 355 -3.53 -20.81 32.44
CA ALA A 355 -3.22 -19.53 33.05
C ALA A 355 -3.19 -18.38 32.02
N ARG A 356 -2.56 -18.60 30.86
CA ARG A 356 -2.46 -17.57 29.80
C ARG A 356 -3.80 -17.25 29.14
N ILE A 357 -4.63 -18.26 28.87
CA ILE A 357 -5.99 -18.04 28.37
C ILE A 357 -6.80 -17.31 29.46
N GLY A 358 -6.67 -17.70 30.73
CA GLY A 358 -7.33 -17.03 31.85
C GLY A 358 -6.97 -15.54 31.99
N GLU A 359 -5.70 -15.20 31.77
CA GLU A 359 -5.23 -13.80 31.72
C GLU A 359 -5.84 -13.01 30.55
N SER A 360 -5.89 -13.62 29.36
CA SER A 360 -6.58 -13.04 28.20
C SER A 360 -8.07 -12.83 28.46
N VAL A 361 -8.77 -13.83 29.01
CA VAL A 361 -10.18 -13.73 29.41
C VAL A 361 -10.41 -12.61 30.42
N LYS A 362 -9.53 -12.48 31.42
CA LYS A 362 -9.62 -11.40 32.41
C LYS A 362 -9.43 -10.02 31.77
N LEU A 363 -8.45 -9.86 30.88
CA LEU A 363 -8.22 -8.62 30.15
C LEU A 363 -9.47 -8.22 29.35
N PHE A 364 -10.00 -9.14 28.53
CA PHE A 364 -11.15 -8.81 27.68
C PHE A 364 -12.46 -8.66 28.46
N ARG A 365 -12.62 -9.33 29.62
CA ARG A 365 -13.75 -9.05 30.53
C ARG A 365 -13.74 -7.60 31.01
N GLN A 366 -12.57 -7.10 31.43
CA GLN A 366 -12.43 -5.70 31.84
C GLN A 366 -12.75 -4.73 30.68
N ARG A 367 -12.35 -5.07 29.45
CA ARG A 367 -12.67 -4.27 28.26
C ARG A 367 -14.15 -4.30 27.88
N VAL A 368 -14.84 -5.43 28.08
CA VAL A 368 -16.30 -5.51 27.91
C VAL A 368 -16.99 -4.60 28.93
N GLU A 369 -16.58 -4.65 30.20
CA GLU A 369 -17.11 -3.80 31.27
C GLU A 369 -16.84 -2.31 30.99
N ALA A 370 -15.70 -1.98 30.40
CA ALA A 370 -15.33 -0.63 29.97
C ALA A 370 -15.96 -0.20 28.62
N VAL A 371 -16.73 -1.07 27.96
CA VAL A 371 -17.37 -0.82 26.64
C VAL A 371 -16.34 -0.54 25.53
N GLU A 372 -15.13 -1.08 25.66
CA GLU A 372 -14.08 -1.01 24.64
C GLU A 372 -14.23 -2.12 23.58
N VAL A 373 -14.83 -3.25 23.97
CA VAL A 373 -15.13 -4.39 23.08
C VAL A 373 -16.57 -4.84 23.25
N SER A 374 -17.09 -5.56 22.26
CA SER A 374 -18.48 -6.05 22.23
C SER A 374 -18.80 -6.99 23.41
N PRO A 375 -20.02 -6.93 23.98
CA PRO A 375 -20.42 -7.80 25.09
C PRO A 375 -20.40 -9.30 24.75
N ASP A 376 -20.49 -9.67 23.47
CA ASP A 376 -20.42 -11.07 23.02
C ASP A 376 -18.97 -11.60 22.89
N PHE A 377 -17.95 -10.76 23.10
CA PHE A 377 -16.55 -11.11 22.84
C PHE A 377 -16.13 -12.42 23.53
N LEU A 378 -16.42 -12.57 24.82
CA LEU A 378 -15.98 -13.75 25.59
C LEU A 378 -16.68 -15.03 25.12
N GLU A 379 -17.93 -14.94 24.69
CA GLU A 379 -18.66 -16.08 24.13
C GLU A 379 -18.04 -16.51 22.80
N ARG A 380 -17.83 -15.55 21.88
CA ARG A 380 -17.19 -15.81 20.58
C ARG A 380 -15.77 -16.34 20.75
N TYR A 381 -15.04 -15.79 21.72
CA TYR A 381 -13.69 -16.22 22.00
C TYR A 381 -13.63 -17.69 22.41
N ARG A 382 -14.45 -18.09 23.40
CA ARG A 382 -14.55 -19.48 23.83
C ARG A 382 -14.94 -20.40 22.69
N GLU A 383 -16.01 -20.05 21.95
CA GLU A 383 -16.49 -20.87 20.84
C GLU A 383 -15.43 -21.08 19.77
N THR A 384 -14.67 -20.04 19.44
CA THR A 384 -13.62 -20.14 18.44
C THR A 384 -12.50 -21.07 18.91
N LEU A 385 -12.06 -20.97 20.17
CA LEU A 385 -11.03 -21.86 20.73
C LEU A 385 -11.51 -23.33 20.79
N GLU A 386 -12.74 -23.58 21.23
CA GLU A 386 -13.32 -24.93 21.27
C GLU A 386 -13.43 -25.54 19.87
N PHE A 387 -13.85 -24.73 18.89
CA PHE A 387 -13.98 -25.17 17.51
C PHE A 387 -12.62 -25.42 16.85
N ALA A 388 -11.63 -24.57 17.11
CA ALA A 388 -10.25 -24.77 16.66
C ALA A 388 -9.65 -26.06 17.23
N ALA A 389 -9.85 -26.34 18.53
CA ALA A 389 -9.40 -27.59 19.15
C ALA A 389 -10.06 -28.83 18.52
N ALA A 390 -11.29 -28.72 18.00
CA ALA A 390 -12.00 -29.84 17.38
C ALA A 390 -11.36 -30.30 16.05
N PHE A 391 -10.60 -29.45 15.36
CA PHE A 391 -9.85 -29.82 14.15
C PHE A 391 -8.68 -30.76 14.41
N LEU A 392 -8.22 -30.88 15.66
CA LEU A 392 -7.08 -31.73 15.99
C LEU A 392 -7.43 -33.21 15.86
N SER A 393 -6.58 -33.92 15.13
CA SER A 393 -6.69 -35.37 14.92
C SER A 393 -6.27 -36.20 16.13
N ASP A 394 -5.37 -35.67 16.97
CA ASP A 394 -4.92 -36.34 18.19
C ASP A 394 -5.97 -36.23 19.31
N GLY A 395 -6.58 -37.36 19.64
CA GLY A 395 -7.69 -37.42 20.60
C GLY A 395 -7.31 -36.99 22.01
N GLU A 396 -6.08 -37.28 22.45
CA GLU A 396 -5.59 -36.90 23.78
C GLU A 396 -5.35 -35.39 23.88
N THR A 397 -4.57 -34.81 22.95
CA THR A 397 -4.33 -33.36 22.90
C THR A 397 -5.65 -32.60 22.77
N ARG A 398 -6.58 -33.04 21.91
CA ARG A 398 -7.90 -32.41 21.74
C ARG A 398 -8.70 -32.40 23.04
N THR A 399 -8.75 -33.53 23.75
CA THR A 399 -9.48 -33.64 25.02
C THR A 399 -8.86 -32.76 26.10
N GLY A 400 -7.53 -32.79 26.20
CA GLY A 400 -6.76 -31.95 27.12
C GLY A 400 -7.00 -30.45 26.89
N LEU A 401 -6.88 -30.01 25.64
CA LEU A 401 -7.13 -28.62 25.23
C LEU A 401 -8.55 -28.16 25.52
N THR A 402 -9.55 -28.99 25.19
CA THR A 402 -10.96 -28.67 25.48
C THR A 402 -11.16 -28.47 26.99
N GLY A 403 -10.55 -29.31 27.82
CA GLY A 403 -10.58 -29.16 29.27
C GLY A 403 -9.90 -27.88 29.75
N VAL A 404 -8.73 -27.55 29.21
CA VAL A 404 -7.98 -26.30 29.50
C VAL A 404 -8.82 -25.07 29.15
N ILE A 405 -9.42 -25.04 27.96
CA ILE A 405 -10.27 -23.93 27.51
C ILE A 405 -11.45 -23.75 28.45
N ARG A 406 -12.19 -24.81 28.78
CA ARG A 406 -13.34 -24.72 29.68
C ARG A 406 -12.96 -24.14 31.05
N ARG A 407 -11.88 -24.64 31.66
CA ARG A 407 -11.42 -24.16 32.98
C ARG A 407 -10.96 -22.70 32.94
N ALA A 408 -10.25 -22.29 31.89
CA ALA A 408 -9.82 -20.90 31.72
C ALA A 408 -11.00 -19.90 31.64
N PHE A 409 -12.16 -20.36 31.15
CA PHE A 409 -13.41 -19.59 31.12
C PHE A 409 -14.30 -19.80 32.36
N GLY A 410 -13.84 -20.57 33.36
CA GLY A 410 -14.59 -20.84 34.60
C GLY A 410 -15.72 -21.87 34.44
N LEU A 411 -15.66 -22.71 33.42
CA LEU A 411 -16.62 -23.78 33.17
C LEU A 411 -16.09 -25.11 33.74
N SER A 412 -16.98 -25.87 34.38
CA SER A 412 -16.72 -27.23 34.88
C SER A 412 -16.74 -28.27 33.76
#